data_AF-A0A5M3N322-F1
#
_entry.id   AF-A0A5M3N322-F1
#
_cell.length_a   1.000
_cell.length_b   1.000
_cell.length_c   1.000
_cell.angle_alpha   90.00
_cell.angle_beta   90.00
_cell.angle_gamma   90.00
#
_symmetry.space_group_name_H-M   'P 1'
#
loop_
_entity.id
_entity.type
_entity.pdbx_description
1 polymer ?
#
loop_
_entity_poly.entity_id
_entity_poly.type
_entity_poly.pdbx_seq_one_letter_code
_entity_poly.pdbx_strand_id
1 'polypeptide(L)'
;MPDADASKRIKALTKDNYASWAVDISALARSKGFYRLLKGTETRPQDPDKAEDWDTRQEKAAGELMLSLSEEQRIHVKGKEDDPTAMWDALQAVHQQKIPGTRFNAFDDFFALRKRPEESLSSLIARVDTKEAQNQPTGTNPAI
;
A
#
# COMPACT_ATOMS: atom_id res chain seq x y z
N MET A 1 -2.06 -25.73 -24.65
CA MET A 1 -1.18 -24.88 -23.82
C MET A 1 -2.00 -24.41 -22.63
N PRO A 2 -1.54 -24.54 -21.38
CA PRO A 2 -2.25 -23.98 -20.25
C PRO A 2 -2.04 -22.46 -20.22
N ASP A 3 -3.10 -21.71 -19.95
CA ASP A 3 -3.17 -20.25 -19.90
C ASP A 3 -2.05 -19.65 -19.03
N ALA A 4 -1.10 -18.98 -19.69
CA ALA A 4 -0.01 -18.26 -19.05
C ALA A 4 -0.40 -16.84 -18.59
N ASP A 5 -1.70 -16.53 -18.51
CA ASP A 5 -2.20 -15.23 -18.03
C ASP A 5 -3.29 -15.39 -16.97
N ALA A 6 -3.04 -16.25 -15.99
CA ALA A 6 -3.64 -16.06 -14.68
C ALA A 6 -2.90 -14.90 -13.97
N SER A 7 -2.98 -13.68 -14.52
CA SER A 7 -2.61 -12.47 -13.81
C SER A 7 -3.23 -12.54 -12.42
N LYS A 8 -2.39 -12.57 -11.37
CA LYS A 8 -2.83 -12.56 -9.97
C LYS A 8 -3.75 -11.36 -9.77
N ARG A 9 -5.07 -11.58 -9.82
CA ARG A 9 -6.05 -10.54 -9.57
C ARG A 9 -5.93 -10.14 -8.12
N ILE A 10 -5.68 -8.85 -7.88
CA ILE A 10 -5.73 -8.29 -6.53
C ILE A 10 -7.14 -8.53 -6.00
N LYS A 11 -7.24 -9.12 -4.81
CA LYS A 11 -8.54 -9.30 -4.17
C LYS A 11 -9.10 -7.92 -3.83
N ALA A 12 -10.35 -7.68 -4.18
CA ALA A 12 -10.99 -6.40 -3.90
C ALA A 12 -10.91 -6.05 -2.40
N LEU A 13 -10.70 -4.78 -2.09
CA LEU A 13 -10.68 -4.30 -0.71
C LEU A 13 -12.05 -4.54 -0.07
N THR A 14 -12.04 -5.15 1.11
CA THR A 14 -13.18 -5.30 2.00
C THR A 14 -12.82 -4.74 3.37
N LYS A 15 -13.76 -4.78 4.32
CA LYS A 15 -13.53 -4.37 5.70
C LYS A 15 -12.48 -5.20 6.46
N ASP A 16 -12.15 -6.40 5.97
CA ASP A 16 -11.39 -7.42 6.72
C ASP A 16 -10.00 -7.70 6.13
N ASN A 17 -9.66 -7.18 4.95
CA ASN A 17 -8.45 -7.59 4.21
C ASN A 17 -7.48 -6.44 3.88
N TYR A 18 -7.63 -5.26 4.51
CA TYR A 18 -6.84 -4.07 4.18
C TYR A 18 -5.32 -4.32 4.19
N ALA A 19 -4.79 -5.05 5.17
CA ALA A 19 -3.35 -5.33 5.25
C ALA A 19 -2.81 -6.06 4.01
N SER A 20 -3.49 -7.12 3.58
CA SER A 20 -3.10 -7.87 2.39
C SER A 20 -3.35 -7.07 1.11
N TRP A 21 -4.49 -6.37 1.03
CA TRP A 21 -4.80 -5.49 -0.10
C TRP A 21 -3.75 -4.38 -0.28
N ALA A 22 -3.32 -3.75 0.82
CA ALA A 22 -2.32 -2.68 0.80
C ALA A 22 -0.96 -3.18 0.28
N VAL A 23 -0.57 -4.41 0.65
CA VAL A 23 0.65 -5.06 0.13
C VAL A 23 0.52 -5.31 -1.37
N ASP A 24 -0.59 -5.90 -1.81
CA ASP A 24 -0.82 -6.23 -3.22
C ASP A 24 -0.87 -4.97 -4.10
N ILE A 25 -1.56 -3.92 -3.67
CA ILE A 25 -1.61 -2.63 -4.39
C ILE A 25 -0.25 -1.94 -4.40
N SER A 26 0.49 -2.00 -3.28
CA SER A 26 1.85 -1.45 -3.25
C SER A 26 2.79 -2.19 -4.20
N ALA A 27 2.64 -3.50 -4.36
CA ALA A 27 3.41 -4.29 -5.32
C ALA A 27 3.03 -3.95 -6.76
N LEU A 28 1.72 -3.84 -7.05
CA LEU A 28 1.21 -3.42 -8.34
C LEU A 28 1.70 -2.02 -8.73
N ALA A 29 1.63 -1.07 -7.80
CA ALA A 29 2.06 0.30 -8.01
C ALA A 29 3.56 0.41 -8.33
N ARG A 30 4.38 -0.43 -7.70
CA ARG A 30 5.81 -0.52 -8.03
C ARG A 30 6.03 -1.12 -9.41
N SER A 31 5.31 -2.19 -9.76
CA SER A 31 5.36 -2.82 -11.08
C SER A 31 4.94 -1.86 -12.21
N LYS A 32 3.91 -1.05 -11.96
CA LYS A 32 3.33 -0.10 -12.93
C LYS A 32 3.93 1.32 -12.86
N GLY A 33 4.87 1.58 -11.97
CA GLY A 33 5.63 2.83 -11.90
C GLY A 33 4.94 4.04 -11.23
N PHE A 34 3.84 3.84 -10.53
CA PHE A 34 3.09 4.93 -9.87
C PHE A 34 3.17 4.92 -8.33
N TYR A 35 4.00 4.06 -7.73
CA TYR A 35 4.14 3.96 -6.27
C TYR A 35 4.48 5.29 -5.57
N ARG A 36 5.25 6.16 -6.23
CA ARG A 36 5.65 7.46 -5.67
C ARG A 36 4.49 8.46 -5.60
N LEU A 37 3.57 8.41 -6.56
CA LEU A 37 2.31 9.15 -6.56
C LEU A 37 1.43 8.68 -5.41
N LEU A 38 1.30 7.36 -5.25
CA LEU A 38 0.53 6.75 -4.18
C LEU A 38 0.98 7.20 -2.77
N LYS A 39 2.29 7.37 -2.56
CA LYS A 39 2.85 7.88 -1.29
C LYS A 39 2.90 9.41 -1.20
N GLY A 40 2.44 10.15 -2.21
CA GLY A 40 2.48 11.62 -2.25
C GLY A 40 3.90 12.20 -2.31
N THR A 41 4.89 11.41 -2.72
CA THR A 41 6.32 11.81 -2.73
C THR A 41 6.78 12.46 -4.02
N GLU A 42 5.91 12.50 -5.02
CA GLU A 42 6.19 13.03 -6.35
C GLU A 42 5.21 14.17 -6.66
N THR A 43 5.74 15.33 -7.03
CA THR A 43 4.97 16.51 -7.41
C THR A 43 4.93 16.67 -8.92
N ARG A 44 3.85 17.27 -9.44
CA ARG A 44 3.71 17.55 -10.87
C ARG A 44 4.89 18.39 -11.40
N PRO A 45 5.63 17.92 -12.43
CA PRO A 45 6.71 18.68 -13.06
C PRO A 45 6.22 19.97 -13.75
N GLN A 46 7.13 20.94 -13.96
CA GLN A 46 6.83 22.13 -14.77
C GLN A 46 7.07 21.93 -16.28
N ASP A 47 7.92 20.97 -16.62
CA ASP A 47 8.19 20.57 -18.00
C ASP A 47 6.92 19.95 -18.60
N PRO A 48 6.36 20.47 -19.71
CA PRO A 48 5.08 20.03 -20.26
C PRO A 48 5.02 18.53 -20.57
N ASP A 49 6.07 17.97 -21.19
CA ASP A 49 6.09 16.56 -21.59
C ASP A 49 6.12 15.67 -20.33
N LYS A 50 6.89 16.06 -19.32
CA LYS A 50 6.94 15.34 -18.04
C LYS A 50 5.68 15.53 -17.20
N ALA A 51 4.98 16.64 -17.37
CA ALA A 51 3.70 16.91 -16.72
C ALA A 51 2.59 16.01 -17.29
N GLU A 52 2.54 15.83 -18.61
CA GLU A 52 1.61 14.91 -19.26
C GLU A 52 1.86 13.45 -18.84
N ASP A 53 3.13 13.03 -18.79
CA ASP A 53 3.52 11.71 -18.27
C ASP A 53 3.15 11.53 -16.78
N TRP A 54 3.19 12.60 -15.99
CA TRP A 54 2.77 12.58 -14.58
C TRP A 54 1.26 12.49 -14.45
N ASP A 55 0.51 13.29 -15.22
CA ASP A 55 -0.96 13.30 -15.25
C ASP A 55 -1.50 11.92 -15.69
N THR A 56 -0.93 11.34 -16.75
CA THR A 56 -1.27 9.97 -17.21
C THR A 56 -1.04 8.92 -16.11
N ARG A 57 0.03 9.05 -15.32
CA ARG A 57 0.30 8.14 -14.21
C ARG A 57 -0.66 8.36 -13.03
N GLN A 58 -1.12 9.59 -12.78
CA GLN A 58 -2.17 9.88 -11.80
C GLN A 58 -3.48 9.17 -12.17
N GLU A 59 -3.95 9.37 -13.39
CA GLU A 59 -5.17 8.75 -13.91
C GLU A 59 -5.10 7.22 -13.81
N LYS A 60 -3.95 6.65 -14.22
CA LYS A 60 -3.71 5.21 -14.11
C LYS A 60 -3.75 4.75 -12.65
N ALA A 61 -3.08 5.43 -11.74
CA ALA A 61 -3.07 5.06 -10.33
C ALA A 61 -4.47 5.12 -9.71
N ALA A 62 -5.24 6.16 -10.01
CA ALA A 62 -6.62 6.33 -9.55
C ALA A 62 -7.53 5.22 -10.08
N GLY A 63 -7.42 4.91 -11.38
CA GLY A 63 -8.18 3.82 -12.00
C GLY A 63 -7.88 2.46 -11.38
N GLU A 64 -6.60 2.12 -11.17
CA GLU A 64 -6.20 0.86 -10.52
C GLU A 64 -6.69 0.78 -9.07
N LEU A 65 -6.63 1.89 -8.33
CA LEU A 65 -7.18 1.96 -6.98
C LEU A 65 -8.68 1.70 -7.01
N MET A 66 -9.44 2.42 -7.83
CA MET A 66 -10.90 2.28 -7.94
C MET A 66 -11.32 0.86 -8.33
N LEU A 67 -10.62 0.23 -9.28
CA LEU A 67 -10.87 -1.15 -9.72
C LEU A 67 -10.56 -2.18 -8.64
N SER A 68 -9.68 -1.85 -7.71
CA SER A 68 -9.32 -2.72 -6.59
C SER A 68 -10.27 -2.62 -5.39
N LEU A 69 -11.30 -1.76 -5.43
CA LEU A 69 -12.26 -1.59 -4.34
C LEU A 69 -13.51 -2.45 -4.55
N SER A 70 -14.03 -3.04 -3.47
CA SER A 70 -15.42 -3.49 -3.47
C SER A 70 -16.36 -2.29 -3.54
N GLU A 71 -17.60 -2.52 -3.97
CA GLU A 71 -18.62 -1.46 -4.08
C GLU A 71 -18.83 -0.72 -2.76
N GLU A 72 -18.86 -1.45 -1.63
CA GLU A 72 -19.02 -0.89 -0.29
C GLU A 72 -17.87 0.06 0.12
N GLN A 73 -16.67 -0.14 -0.43
CA GLN A 73 -15.50 0.68 -0.11
C GLN A 73 -15.40 1.94 -0.94
N ARG A 74 -16.08 2.01 -2.11
CA ARG A 74 -16.02 3.17 -3.01
C ARG A 74 -16.56 4.46 -2.37
N ILE A 75 -17.45 4.34 -1.39
CA ILE A 75 -17.98 5.49 -0.64
C ILE A 75 -16.86 6.31 0.03
N HIS A 76 -15.75 5.67 0.42
CA HIS A 76 -14.64 6.33 1.14
C HIS A 76 -13.77 7.21 0.23
N VAL A 77 -13.73 6.90 -1.06
CA VAL A 77 -12.95 7.63 -2.08
C VAL A 77 -13.78 8.61 -2.90
N LYS A 78 -15.08 8.71 -2.62
CA LYS A 78 -15.96 9.64 -3.32
C LYS A 78 -15.47 11.09 -3.20
N GLY A 79 -15.42 11.79 -4.33
CA GLY A 79 -14.90 13.17 -4.44
C GLY A 79 -13.37 13.27 -4.41
N LYS A 80 -12.66 12.15 -4.50
CA LYS A 80 -11.17 12.06 -4.55
C LYS A 80 -10.71 11.25 -5.75
N GLU A 81 -11.58 10.97 -6.70
CA GLU A 81 -11.35 10.02 -7.79
C GLU A 81 -10.18 10.43 -8.69
N ASP A 82 -9.83 11.71 -8.72
CA ASP A 82 -8.73 12.25 -9.54
C ASP A 82 -7.40 12.36 -8.77
N ASP A 83 -7.39 12.04 -7.47
CA ASP A 83 -6.21 12.12 -6.61
C ASP A 83 -5.93 10.76 -5.96
N PRO A 84 -5.08 9.92 -6.56
CA PRO A 84 -4.75 8.59 -6.03
C PRO A 84 -4.07 8.65 -4.65
N THR A 85 -3.36 9.73 -4.31
CA THR A 85 -2.80 9.91 -2.98
C THR A 85 -3.93 10.10 -1.97
N ALA A 86 -4.87 11.00 -2.26
CA ALA A 86 -6.02 11.24 -1.39
C ALA A 86 -6.95 10.02 -1.28
N MET A 87 -7.10 9.23 -2.36
CA MET A 87 -7.82 7.96 -2.31
C MET A 87 -7.14 6.97 -1.34
N TRP A 88 -5.83 6.81 -1.46
CA TRP A 88 -5.06 5.91 -0.61
C TRP A 88 -5.13 6.31 0.86
N ASP A 89 -4.91 7.59 1.15
CA ASP A 89 -4.93 8.12 2.51
C ASP A 89 -6.31 7.98 3.16
N ALA A 90 -7.39 8.21 2.40
CA ALA A 90 -8.76 8.03 2.88
C ALA A 90 -9.05 6.56 3.25
N LEU A 91 -8.65 5.62 2.40
CA LEU A 91 -8.80 4.18 2.67
C LEU A 91 -7.95 3.77 3.86
N GLN A 92 -6.70 4.24 3.91
CA GLN A 92 -5.80 4.00 5.03
C GLN A 92 -6.40 4.49 6.35
N ALA A 93 -6.92 5.71 6.41
CA ALA A 93 -7.53 6.27 7.61
C ALA A 93 -8.73 5.44 8.10
N VAL A 94 -9.63 5.02 7.20
CA VAL A 94 -10.81 4.21 7.54
C VAL A 94 -10.43 2.86 8.16
N HIS A 95 -9.40 2.22 7.62
CA HIS A 95 -8.97 0.89 8.10
C HIS A 95 -8.01 0.96 9.30
N GLN A 96 -7.24 2.05 9.45
CA GLN A 96 -6.42 2.29 10.63
C GLN A 96 -7.25 2.59 11.88
N GLN A 97 -8.35 3.33 11.76
CA GLN A 97 -9.25 3.60 12.89
C GLN A 97 -9.91 2.33 13.47
N LYS A 98 -9.97 1.24 12.72
CA LYS A 98 -10.63 0.00 13.12
C LYS A 98 -9.71 -1.02 13.81
N ILE A 99 -8.39 -0.79 13.83
CA ILE A 99 -7.42 -1.74 14.38
C ILE A 99 -6.87 -1.17 15.71
N PRO A 100 -7.03 -1.88 16.84
CA PRO A 100 -6.39 -1.49 18.10
C PRO A 100 -4.86 -1.43 17.94
N GLY A 101 -4.33 -0.21 17.89
CA GLY A 101 -3.02 0.26 18.37
C GLY A 101 -1.70 -0.34 17.90
N THR A 102 -1.62 -1.63 17.52
CA THR A 102 -0.32 -2.34 17.54
C THR A 102 0.02 -3.06 16.24
N ARG A 103 -0.96 -3.61 15.51
CA ARG A 103 -0.68 -4.50 14.36
C ARG A 103 -0.33 -3.79 13.04
N PHE A 104 -0.70 -2.52 12.86
CA PHE A 104 -0.50 -1.84 11.57
C PHE A 104 0.74 -0.92 11.51
N ASN A 105 1.23 -0.41 12.65
CA ASN A 105 2.49 0.35 12.69
C ASN A 105 3.66 -0.45 12.09
N ALA A 106 3.65 -1.77 12.27
CA ALA A 106 4.66 -2.65 11.70
C ALA A 106 4.67 -2.67 10.16
N PHE A 107 3.53 -2.47 9.48
CA PHE A 107 3.48 -2.47 8.01
C PHE A 107 3.97 -1.15 7.42
N ASP A 108 3.59 0.00 8.00
CA ASP A 108 4.12 1.28 7.55
C ASP A 108 5.63 1.37 7.82
N ASP A 109 6.10 0.83 8.95
CA ASP A 109 7.53 0.63 9.23
C ASP A 109 8.23 -0.29 8.23
N PHE A 110 7.57 -1.38 7.82
CA PHE A 110 8.09 -2.35 6.84
C PHE A 110 8.16 -1.75 5.42
N PHE A 111 7.20 -0.91 5.03
CA PHE A 111 7.25 -0.20 3.75
C PHE A 111 8.16 1.04 3.79
N ALA A 112 8.36 1.65 4.97
CA ALA A 112 9.35 2.69 5.21
C ALA A 112 10.78 2.15 5.35
N LEU A 113 10.94 0.82 5.48
CA LEU A 113 12.22 0.11 5.51
C LEU A 113 12.89 0.19 4.13
N ARG A 114 13.56 1.31 3.88
CA ARG A 114 14.61 1.42 2.86
C ARG A 114 15.97 1.33 3.53
N LYS A 115 16.89 0.60 2.89
CA LYS A 115 18.32 0.64 3.25
C LYS A 115 18.80 2.08 3.11
N ARG A 116 19.28 2.67 4.21
CA ARG A 116 19.88 4.01 4.16
C ARG A 116 21.27 3.93 3.49
N PRO A 117 21.76 4.99 2.82
CA PRO A 117 23.05 4.96 2.11
C PRO A 117 24.20 4.54 3.04
N GLU A 118 24.20 5.08 4.26
CA GLU A 118 25.12 4.86 5.36
C GLU A 118 24.85 3.57 6.20
N GLU A 119 23.80 2.82 5.88
CA GLU A 119 23.46 1.61 6.63
C GLU A 119 24.12 0.36 6.04
N SER A 120 24.71 -0.47 6.92
CA SER A 120 25.25 -1.78 6.54
C SER A 120 24.12 -2.80 6.35
N LEU A 121 24.32 -3.78 5.46
CA LEU A 121 23.34 -4.83 5.20
C LEU A 121 22.97 -5.62 6.46
N SER A 122 23.94 -5.82 7.37
CA SER A 122 23.74 -6.49 8.66
C SER A 122 22.82 -5.70 9.61
N SER A 123 22.89 -4.36 9.59
CA SER A 123 22.02 -3.51 10.40
C SER A 123 20.57 -3.53 9.88
N LEU A 124 20.41 -3.64 8.56
CA LEU A 124 19.11 -3.81 7.94
C LEU A 124 18.48 -5.15 8.35
N ILE A 125 19.24 -6.25 8.29
CA ILE A 125 18.77 -7.59 8.70
C ILE A 125 18.35 -7.59 10.17
N ALA A 126 19.16 -7.01 11.06
CA ALA A 126 18.82 -6.92 12.48
C ALA A 126 17.52 -6.13 12.75
N ARG A 127 17.25 -5.08 11.96
CA ARG A 127 15.99 -4.33 12.04
C ARG A 127 14.79 -5.12 11.54
N VAL A 128 14.97 -5.92 10.48
CA VAL A 128 13.94 -6.83 9.97
C VAL A 128 13.62 -7.88 11.05
N ASP A 129 14.63 -8.54 11.62
CA ASP A 129 14.45 -9.56 12.67
C ASP A 129 13.76 -8.99 13.92
N THR A 130 14.11 -7.76 14.32
CA THR A 130 13.47 -7.07 15.45
C THR A 130 11.99 -6.77 15.18
N LYS A 131 11.64 -6.42 13.94
CA LYS A 131 10.25 -6.15 13.52
C LYS A 131 9.45 -7.45 13.33
N GLU A 132 10.10 -8.56 12.95
CA GLU A 132 9.46 -9.88 12.89
C GLU A 132 9.12 -10.41 14.28
N ALA A 133 10.01 -10.26 15.27
CA ALA A 133 9.77 -10.69 16.64
C ALA A 133 8.57 -9.97 17.32
N GLN A 134 8.30 -8.72 16.95
CA GLN A 134 7.14 -7.95 17.44
C GLN A 134 5.80 -8.41 16.81
N ASN A 135 5.83 -9.21 15.74
CA ASN A 135 4.66 -9.69 15.02
C ASN A 135 4.22 -11.13 15.39
N GLN A 136 4.99 -11.85 16.23
CA GLN A 136 4.59 -13.17 16.69
C GLN A 136 3.45 -13.07 17.73
N PRO A 137 2.33 -13.79 17.59
CA PRO A 137 1.31 -13.80 18.63
C PRO A 137 1.89 -14.45 19.89
N THR A 138 1.98 -13.70 20.99
CA THR A 138 2.14 -14.27 22.33
C THR A 138 0.82 -14.95 22.73
N GLY A 139 0.56 -16.09 22.11
CA GLY A 139 -0.51 -17.00 22.48
C GLY A 139 0.00 -17.98 23.53
N THR A 140 0.21 -17.54 24.77
CA THR A 140 0.12 -18.43 25.92
C THR A 140 -1.31 -18.32 26.42
N ASN A 141 -2.14 -19.29 26.05
CA ASN A 141 -3.47 -19.46 26.60
C ASN A 141 -3.31 -20.04 28.03
N PRO A 142 -3.69 -19.35 29.12
CA PRO A 142 -3.83 -20.01 30.40
C PRO A 142 -5.11 -20.86 30.33
N ALA A 143 -4.94 -22.17 30.41
CA ALA A 143 -6.03 -23.10 30.60
C ALA A 143 -6.72 -22.80 31.93
N ILE A 144 -8.01 -22.44 31.92
CA ILE A 144 -9.08 -22.96 32.79
C ILE A 144 -10.39 -22.90 31.99
#